data_AF-A0A1V5Y079-F1
#
_entry.id   AF-A0A1V5Y079-F1
#
_cell.length_a   1.000
_cell.length_b   1.000
_cell.length_c   1.000
_cell.angle_alpha   90.00
_cell.angle_beta   90.00
_cell.angle_gamma   90.00
#
_symmetry.space_group_name_H-M   'P 1'
#
loop_
_entity.id
_entity.type
_entity.pdbx_description
1 polymer ?
#
loop_
_entity_poly.entity_id
_entity_poly.type
_entity_poly.pdbx_seq_one_letter_code
_entity_poly.pdbx_strand_id
1 'polypeptide(L)'
;MSENTASKKKPFNFEKVLTRLEEIVHELEEGNPPLQKALDLFQEGKKLGSLCHKELTSLENKVQKILEDEKGNVSFEDFKPEEE
;
A
#
# COMPACT_ATOMS: atom_id res chain seq x y z
N MET A 1 -7.30 -23.15 -30.55
CA MET A 1 -8.19 -22.15 -29.93
C MET A 1 -7.76 -22.02 -28.48
N SER A 2 -7.00 -20.97 -28.21
CA SER A 2 -6.38 -20.69 -26.91
C SER A 2 -7.21 -19.61 -26.22
N GLU A 3 -7.79 -19.91 -25.06
CA GLU A 3 -8.32 -18.86 -24.18
C GLU A 3 -7.79 -19.09 -22.77
N ASN A 4 -6.89 -18.17 -22.41
CA ASN A 4 -6.17 -18.03 -21.16
C ASN A 4 -7.10 -17.37 -20.14
N THR A 5 -7.56 -18.11 -19.13
CA THR A 5 -8.40 -17.55 -18.06
C THR A 5 -7.54 -16.82 -17.04
N ALA A 6 -7.57 -15.49 -17.12
CA ALA A 6 -6.92 -14.55 -16.22
C ALA A 6 -7.16 -14.87 -14.74
N SER A 7 -6.06 -15.02 -13.98
CA SER A 7 -6.05 -15.17 -12.53
C SER A 7 -6.80 -14.03 -11.83
N LYS A 8 -7.91 -14.37 -11.18
CA LYS A 8 -8.67 -13.48 -10.28
C LYS A 8 -7.75 -13.01 -9.14
N LYS A 9 -7.19 -11.79 -9.23
CA LYS A 9 -6.52 -11.14 -8.11
C LYS A 9 -7.54 -10.94 -6.98
N LYS A 10 -7.25 -11.45 -5.77
CA LYS A 10 -8.06 -11.19 -4.58
C LYS A 10 -8.15 -9.67 -4.35
N PRO A 11 -9.31 -9.15 -3.91
CA PRO A 11 -9.41 -7.75 -3.53
C PRO A 11 -8.44 -7.44 -2.39
N PHE A 12 -7.76 -6.30 -2.49
CA PHE A 12 -6.88 -5.78 -1.46
C PHE A 12 -7.70 -5.55 -0.17
N ASN A 13 -7.18 -6.00 0.97
CA ASN A 13 -7.82 -5.82 2.27
C ASN A 13 -6.84 -5.06 3.17
N PHE A 14 -7.10 -3.77 3.37
CA PHE A 14 -6.24 -2.86 4.11
C PHE A 14 -5.99 -3.33 5.55
N GLU A 15 -7.06 -3.65 6.29
CA GLU A 15 -6.97 -4.09 7.69
C GLU A 15 -6.06 -5.31 7.83
N LYS A 16 -6.20 -6.30 6.96
CA LYS A 16 -5.34 -7.50 6.99
C LYS A 16 -3.88 -7.19 6.71
N VAL A 17 -3.60 -6.27 5.80
CA VAL A 17 -2.23 -5.88 5.45
C VAL A 17 -1.61 -5.08 6.60
N LEU A 18 -2.39 -4.20 7.23
CA LEU A 18 -1.96 -3.43 8.39
C LEU A 18 -1.67 -4.33 9.59
N THR A 19 -2.60 -5.23 9.94
CA THR A 19 -2.37 -6.21 11.04
C THR A 19 -1.12 -7.03 10.80
N ARG A 20 -0.88 -7.50 9.57
CA ARG A 20 0.34 -8.26 9.27
C ARG A 20 1.61 -7.41 9.40
N LEU A 21 1.54 -6.12 9.04
CA LEU A 21 2.66 -5.21 9.20
C LEU A 21 2.98 -4.97 10.69
N GLU A 22 1.95 -4.83 11.54
CA GLU A 22 2.10 -4.70 13.00
C GLU A 22 2.73 -5.96 13.61
N GLU A 23 2.31 -7.15 13.19
CA GLU A 23 2.91 -8.42 13.61
C GLU A 23 4.41 -8.47 13.26
N ILE A 24 4.77 -8.06 12.04
CA ILE A 24 6.17 -8.03 11.59
C ILE A 24 7.00 -7.08 12.45
N VAL A 25 6.48 -5.88 12.74
CA VAL A 25 7.15 -4.91 13.61
C VAL A 25 7.37 -5.52 14.99
N HIS A 26 6.34 -6.15 15.56
CA HIS A 26 6.44 -6.83 16.86
C HIS A 26 7.50 -7.94 16.84
N GLU A 27 7.50 -8.83 15.83
CA GLU A 27 8.48 -9.90 15.68
C GLU A 27 9.92 -9.39 15.52
N LEU A 28 10.11 -8.22 14.91
CA LEU A 28 11.42 -7.57 14.79
C LEU A 28 11.86 -6.89 16.10
N GLU A 29 10.92 -6.33 16.85
CA GLU A 29 11.16 -5.66 18.14
C GLU A 29 11.42 -6.64 19.30
N GLU A 30 10.87 -7.87 19.23
CA GLU A 30 11.17 -8.97 20.17
C GLU A 30 12.67 -9.35 20.20
N GLY A 31 13.45 -8.87 19.23
CA GLY A 31 14.89 -8.67 19.38
C GLY A 31 15.78 -9.88 19.15
N ASN A 32 15.24 -11.02 18.70
CA ASN A 32 16.08 -12.18 18.37
C ASN A 32 15.58 -13.10 17.21
N PRO A 33 14.97 -12.59 16.13
CA PRO A 33 14.79 -13.41 14.94
C PRO A 33 16.17 -13.81 14.37
N PRO A 34 16.38 -15.07 13.95
CA PRO A 34 17.56 -15.44 13.19
C PRO A 34 17.76 -14.50 12.00
N LEU A 35 19.01 -14.19 11.63
CA LEU A 35 19.33 -13.19 10.59
C LEU A 35 18.51 -13.36 9.30
N GLN A 36 18.36 -14.60 8.83
CA GLN A 36 17.56 -14.90 7.64
C GLN A 36 16.08 -14.53 7.83
N LYS A 37 15.50 -14.87 8.98
CA LYS A 37 14.12 -14.51 9.33
C LYS A 37 13.95 -12.99 9.44
N ALA A 38 14.92 -12.29 10.04
CA ALA A 38 14.91 -10.84 10.15
C ALA A 38 14.90 -10.17 8.76
N LEU A 39 15.70 -10.69 7.83
CA LEU A 39 15.73 -10.20 6.45
C LEU A 39 14.40 -10.44 5.72
N ASP A 40 13.82 -11.62 5.89
CA ASP A 40 12.54 -11.97 5.27
C ASP A 40 11.40 -11.09 5.81
N LEU A 41 11.33 -10.92 7.14
CA LEU A 41 10.38 -10.02 7.82
C LEU A 41 10.54 -8.57 7.35
N PHE A 42 11.77 -8.07 7.23
CA PHE A 42 12.02 -6.72 6.72
C PHE A 42 11.54 -6.54 5.28
N GLN A 43 11.82 -7.51 4.40
CA GLN A 43 11.37 -7.45 3.01
C GLN A 43 9.85 -7.50 2.90
N GLU A 44 9.19 -8.35 3.70
CA GLU A 44 7.75 -8.43 3.78
C GLU A 44 7.17 -7.09 4.28
N GLY A 45 7.68 -6.58 5.41
CA GLY A 45 7.25 -5.31 5.99
C GLY A 45 7.39 -4.13 5.03
N LYS A 46 8.50 -4.03 4.29
CA LYS A 46 8.69 -3.00 3.26
C LYS A 46 7.63 -3.07 2.16
N LYS A 47 7.26 -4.28 1.71
CA LYS A 47 6.23 -4.47 0.69
C LYS A 47 4.86 -4.09 1.22
N LEU A 48 4.50 -4.53 2.42
CA LEU A 48 3.21 -4.22 3.04
C LEU A 48 3.07 -2.71 3.31
N GLY A 49 4.11 -2.07 3.85
CA GLY A 49 4.14 -0.62 4.07
C GLY A 49 3.94 0.18 2.76
N SER A 50 4.60 -0.24 1.68
CA SER A 50 4.39 0.38 0.36
C SER A 50 2.96 0.21 -0.16
N LEU A 51 2.34 -0.95 0.09
CA LEU A 51 0.95 -1.20 -0.29
C LEU A 51 -0.03 -0.33 0.50
N CYS A 52 0.15 -0.23 1.82
CA CYS A 52 -0.67 0.64 2.67
C CYS A 52 -0.59 2.10 2.21
N HIS A 53 0.62 2.59 1.96
CA HIS A 53 0.82 3.96 1.49
C HIS A 53 0.10 4.23 0.17
N LYS A 54 0.23 3.33 -0.81
CA LYS A 54 -0.45 3.45 -2.10
C LYS A 54 -1.97 3.50 -1.99
N GLU A 55 -2.56 2.66 -1.13
CA GLU A 55 -4.01 2.67 -0.94
C GLU A 55 -4.48 3.97 -0.28
N LEU A 56 -3.78 4.44 0.76
CA LEU A 56 -4.09 5.70 1.44
C LEU A 56 -4.00 6.88 0.47
N THR A 57 -2.93 6.99 -0.31
CA THR A 57 -2.80 8.03 -1.33
C THR A 57 -3.91 7.95 -2.39
N SER A 58 -4.34 6.75 -2.79
CA SER A 58 -5.47 6.61 -3.72
C SER A 58 -6.78 7.10 -3.11
N LEU A 59 -7.01 6.82 -1.83
CA LEU A 59 -8.20 7.27 -1.10
C LEU A 59 -8.19 8.79 -0.89
N GLU A 60 -7.05 9.36 -0.47
CA GLU A 60 -6.87 10.81 -0.32
C GLU A 60 -7.23 11.55 -1.62
N ASN A 61 -6.71 11.09 -2.76
CA ASN A 61 -7.03 11.66 -4.08
C ASN A 61 -8.53 11.57 -4.41
N LYS A 62 -9.21 10.49 -4.02
CA LYS A 62 -10.66 10.34 -4.26
C LYS A 62 -11.46 11.28 -3.36
N VAL A 63 -11.09 11.40 -2.09
CA VAL A 63 -11.74 12.32 -1.14
C VAL A 63 -11.57 13.76 -1.62
N GLN A 64 -10.35 14.12 -2.04
CA GLN A 64 -10.06 15.44 -2.57
C GLN A 64 -10.97 15.80 -3.76
N LYS A 65 -11.12 14.89 -4.74
CA LYS A 65 -12.02 15.10 -5.89
C LYS A 65 -13.48 15.33 -5.47
N ILE A 66 -13.98 14.61 -4.47
CA ILE A 66 -15.36 14.78 -3.97
C ILE A 66 -15.54 16.17 -3.33
N LEU A 67 -14.56 16.61 -2.53
CA LEU A 67 -14.60 17.93 -1.88
C LEU A 67 -14.47 19.08 -2.89
N GLU A 68 -13.70 18.86 -3.94
CA GLU A 68 -13.54 19.74 -5.09
C GLU A 68 -14.85 19.87 -5.89
N ASP A 69 -15.57 18.77 -6.10
CA ASP A 69 -16.86 18.73 -6.78
C ASP A 69 -17.96 19.51 -6.00
N GLU A 70 -17.95 19.47 -4.65
CA GLU A 70 -18.90 20.22 -3.81
C GLU A 70 -18.61 21.73 -3.75
N LYS A 71 -17.40 22.18 -4.08
CA LYS A 71 -16.98 23.60 -4.09
C LYS A 71 -16.79 24.21 -5.48
N GLY A 72 -16.96 23.41 -6.54
CA GLY A 72 -17.16 23.89 -7.91
C GLY A 72 -15.97 24.60 -8.58
N ASN A 73 -14.74 24.44 -8.09
CA ASN A 73 -13.55 24.96 -8.78
C ASN A 73 -12.34 24.03 -8.57
N VAL A 74 -11.72 23.57 -9.66
CA VAL A 74 -10.38 22.96 -9.61
C VAL A 74 -9.53 23.40 -10.79
N SER A 75 -8.34 23.93 -10.48
CA SER A 75 -7.20 23.98 -11.38
C SER A 75 -6.20 22.91 -10.92
N PHE A 76 -5.98 21.89 -11.75
CA PHE A 76 -4.91 20.93 -11.58
C PHE A 76 -3.73 21.38 -12.44
N GLU A 77 -2.60 21.69 -11.84
CA GLU A 77 -1.32 21.54 -12.52
C GLU A 77 -0.65 20.27 -11.97
N ASP A 78 -0.22 19.44 -12.91
CA ASP A 78 0.22 18.07 -12.75
C ASP A 78 1.25 17.88 -11.63
N PHE A 79 0.95 17.04 -10.64
CA PHE A 79 1.99 16.50 -9.78
C PHE A 79 2.77 15.43 -10.55
N LYS A 80 3.89 15.85 -11.17
CA LYS A 80 4.96 14.94 -11.59
C LYS A 80 5.83 14.66 -10.35
N PRO A 81 5.92 13.41 -9.87
CA PRO A 81 6.94 13.08 -8.90
C PRO A 81 8.30 13.23 -9.60
N GLU A 82 9.10 14.21 -9.19
CA GLU A 82 10.51 14.27 -9.55
C GLU A 82 11.19 13.05 -8.92
N GLU A 83 11.68 12.15 -9.77
CA GLU A 83 12.59 11.08 -9.38
C GLU A 83 13.96 11.72 -9.10
N GLU A 84 14.42 11.65 -7.84
CA GLU A 84 15.85 11.76 -7.50
C GLU A 84 16.51 10.37 -7.45
#